data_AF-A0AA43TR00-F1
#
_entry.id   AF-A0AA43TR00-F1
#
_cell.length_a   1.000
_cell.length_b   1.000
_cell.length_c   1.000
_cell.angle_alpha   90.00
_cell.angle_beta   90.00
_cell.angle_gamma   90.00
#
_symmetry.space_group_name_H-M   'P 1'
#
loop_
_entity.id
_entity.type
_entity.pdbx_description
1 polymer ?
#
loop_
_entity_poly.entity_id
_entity_poly.type
_entity_poly.pdbx_seq_one_letter_code
_entity_poly.pdbx_strand_id
1 'polypeptide(L)' 'MDEQLFWARQLQSLGLAGNPLPAKKVTAAALAKGIRTVLDSKTIRDNAKQASQLMQANDGIARAVQLLEMQF' A
#
# COMPACT_ATOMS: atom_id res chain seq x y z
N MET A 1 0.59 -12.66 -13.20
CA MET A 1 -0.05 -11.84 -12.15
C MET A 1 0.02 -10.41 -12.65
N ASP A 2 -1.10 -9.71 -12.79
CA ASP A 2 -1.03 -8.29 -13.16
C ASP A 2 -0.43 -7.48 -12.02
N GLU A 3 0.15 -6.32 -12.34
CA GLU A 3 0.84 -5.48 -11.37
C GLU A 3 -0.09 -5.06 -10.21
N GLN A 4 -1.38 -4.89 -10.50
CA GLN A 4 -2.38 -4.50 -9.50
C GLN A 4 -2.54 -5.58 -8.42
N LEU A 5 -2.67 -6.86 -8.79
CA LEU A 5 -2.78 -7.94 -7.81
C LEU A 5 -1.47 -8.14 -7.05
N PHE A 6 -0.32 -7.98 -7.71
CA PHE A 6 0.97 -8.05 -7.06
C PHE A 6 1.08 -6.99 -5.95
N TRP A 7 0.84 -5.72 -6.27
CA TRP A 7 0.93 -4.63 -5.30
C TRP A 7 -0.12 -4.74 -4.19
N ALA A 8 -1.33 -5.20 -4.48
CA ALA A 8 -2.33 -5.47 -3.46
C ALA A 8 -1.84 -6.51 -2.42
N ARG A 9 -1.12 -7.55 -2.87
CA ARG A 9 -0.52 -8.55 -1.97
C ARG A 9 0.64 -8.00 -1.15
N GLN A 10 1.47 -7.13 -1.73
CA GLN A 10 2.53 -6.44 -1.00
C GLN A 10 1.95 -5.53 0.10
N LEU A 11 0.93 -4.74 -0.20
CA LEU A 11 0.27 -3.89 0.79
C LEU A 11 -0.40 -4.72 1.90
N GLN A 12 -1.01 -5.86 1.54
CA GLN A 12 -1.57 -6.79 2.51
C GLN A 12 -0.49 -7.39 3.43
N SER A 13 0.64 -7.85 2.89
CA SER A 13 1.71 -8.46 3.68
C SER A 13 2.38 -7.47 4.64
N LEU A 14 2.44 -6.19 4.24
CA LEU A 14 2.89 -5.10 5.10
C LEU A 14 1.82 -4.65 6.13
N GLY A 15 0.63 -5.23 6.11
CA GLY A 15 -0.48 -4.86 7.00
C GLY A 15 -1.03 -3.46 6.72
N LEU A 16 -0.82 -2.93 5.51
CA LEU A 16 -1.26 -1.59 5.07
C LEU A 16 -2.61 -1.63 4.34
N ALA A 17 -3.07 -2.82 3.96
CA ALA A 17 -4.35 -3.01 3.28
C ALA A 17 -5.06 -4.28 3.78
N GLY A 18 -6.38 -4.33 3.53
CA GLY A 18 -7.17 -5.55 3.70
C GLY A 18 -6.86 -6.61 2.63
N ASN A 19 -7.61 -7.71 2.65
CA ASN A 19 -7.44 -8.78 1.67
C ASN A 19 -7.72 -8.28 0.24
N PRO A 20 -6.86 -8.57 -0.75
CA PRO A 20 -7.11 -8.22 -2.15
C PRO A 20 -8.42 -8.82 -2.65
N LEU A 21 -9.21 -7.99 -3.33
CA LEU A 21 -10.49 -8.38 -3.92
C LEU A 21 -10.33 -8.62 -5.42
N PRO A 22 -10.60 -9.82 -5.94
CA PRO A 22 -10.51 -10.07 -7.38
C PRO A 22 -11.60 -9.29 -8.13
N ALA A 23 -11.20 -8.29 -8.92
CA ALA A 23 -12.14 -7.37 -9.59
C ALA A 23 -13.23 -8.07 -10.42
N LYS A 24 -12.90 -9.21 -11.05
CA LYS A 24 -13.84 -9.99 -11.88
C LYS A 24 -14.85 -10.83 -11.09
N LYS A 25 -14.67 -10.98 -9.76
CA LYS A 25 -15.48 -11.88 -8.91
C LYS A 25 -16.05 -11.18 -7.68
N VAL A 26 -15.71 -9.91 -7.46
CA VAL A 26 -16.15 -9.18 -6.27
C VAL A 26 -17.66 -8.91 -6.33
N THR A 27 -18.33 -9.07 -5.21
CA THR A 27 -19.75 -8.70 -5.05
C THR A 27 -19.85 -7.39 -4.25
N ALA A 28 -20.98 -6.70 -4.36
CA ALA A 28 -21.24 -5.49 -3.57
C ALA A 28 -21.10 -5.75 -2.05
N ALA A 29 -21.58 -6.90 -1.57
CA ALA A 29 -21.44 -7.31 -0.17
C ALA A 29 -19.98 -7.54 0.24
N ALA A 30 -19.19 -8.22 -0.61
CA ALA A 30 -17.77 -8.47 -0.35
C ALA A 30 -16.96 -7.15 -0.35
N LEU A 31 -17.26 -6.23 -1.27
CA LEU A 31 -16.65 -4.92 -1.32
C LEU A 31 -16.97 -4.09 -0.07
N ALA A 32 -18.26 -4.02 0.31
CA ALA A 32 -18.68 -3.29 1.52
C ALA A 32 -18.01 -3.86 2.78
N LYS A 33 -17.87 -5.18 2.89
CA LYS A 33 -17.14 -5.83 3.98
C LYS A 33 -15.65 -5.48 3.96
N GLY A 34 -15.02 -5.46 2.79
CA GLY A 34 -13.61 -5.08 2.62
C GLY A 34 -13.35 -3.65 3.08
N ILE A 35 -14.20 -2.71 2.67
CA ILE A 35 -14.14 -1.30 3.08
C ILE A 35 -14.25 -1.18 4.60
N ARG A 36 -15.28 -1.78 5.21
CA ARG A 36 -15.47 -1.75 6.67
C ARG A 36 -14.29 -2.36 7.43
N THR A 37 -13.77 -3.49 6.97
CA THR A 37 -12.57 -4.12 7.56
C THR A 37 -11.40 -3.14 7.68
N VAL A 38 -11.15 -2.36 6.62
CA VAL A 38 -10.06 -1.37 6.62
C VAL A 38 -10.40 -0.18 7.51
N LEU A 39 -11.63 0.35 7.42
CA LEU A 39 -12.08 1.51 8.19
C LEU A 39 -12.20 1.23 9.69
N ASP A 40 -12.45 -0.01 10.10
CA ASP A 40 -12.60 -0.38 11.51
C ASP A 40 -11.25 -0.79 12.13
N SER A 41 -10.28 -1.19 11.31
CA SER A 41 -8.98 -1.64 11.78
C SER A 41 -8.05 -0.50 12.20
N LYS A 42 -7.89 -0.32 13.51
CA LYS A 42 -6.88 0.57 14.08
C LYS A 42 -5.46 0.15 13.67
N THR A 43 -5.18 -1.15 13.62
CA THR A 43 -3.87 -1.68 13.24
C THR A 43 -3.46 -1.27 11.83
N ILE A 44 -4.36 -1.39 10.85
CA ILE A 44 -4.07 -0.98 9.46
C ILE A 44 -3.77 0.53 9.40
N ARG A 45 -4.54 1.35 10.13
CA ARG A 45 -4.30 2.80 10.21
C ARG A 45 -2.95 3.14 10.83
N ASP A 46 -2.61 2.51 11.94
CA ASP A 46 -1.37 2.77 12.66
C ASP A 46 -0.15 2.32 11.82
N ASN A 47 -0.23 1.17 11.15
CA ASN A 47 0.79 0.70 10.22
C ASN A 47 0.96 1.65 9.02
N ALA A 48 -0.14 2.12 8.43
CA ALA A 48 -0.10 3.10 7.34
C ALA A 48 0.57 4.41 7.75
N LYS A 49 0.29 4.88 8.98
CA LYS A 49 0.96 6.07 9.53
C LYS A 49 2.46 5.84 9.72
N GLN A 50 2.87 4.71 10.26
CA GLN A 50 4.28 4.36 10.44
C GLN A 50 5.01 4.25 9.10
N ALA A 51 4.41 3.57 8.13
CA ALA A 51 4.98 3.44 6.78
C ALA A 51 5.18 4.81 6.12
N SER A 52 4.19 5.70 6.23
CA SER A 52 4.31 7.08 5.73
C SER A 52 5.48 7.84 6.37
N GLN A 53 5.70 7.69 7.67
CA GLN A 53 6.81 8.35 8.37
C GLN A 53 8.17 7.83 7.89
N LEU A 54 8.30 6.51 7.71
CA LEU A 54 9.52 5.89 7.17
C LEU A 54 9.79 6.33 5.73
N MET A 55 8.76 6.41 4.89
CA MET A 55 8.89 6.88 3.50
C MET A 55 9.34 8.34 3.42
N GLN A 56 8.82 9.21 4.30
CA GLN A 56 9.22 10.62 4.36
C GLN A 56 10.68 10.78 4.80
N ALA A 57 11.15 9.95 5.72
CA ALA A 57 12.54 9.98 6.18
C ALA A 57 13.55 9.53 5.09
N ASN A 58 13.10 8.79 4.08
CA ASN A 58 13.98 8.23 3.06
C ASN A 58 14.43 9.25 1.99
N ASP A 59 13.82 10.44 1.93
CA ASP A 59 14.05 11.49 0.91
C ASP A 59 14.49 10.94 -0.46
N GLY A 60 13.69 10.01 -0.99
CA GLY A 60 14.07 9.21 -2.15
C GLY A 60 14.26 10.04 -3.41
N ILE A 61 13.60 11.20 -3.48
CA ILE A 61 13.73 12.14 -4.61
C ILE A 61 15.10 12.80 -4.56
N ALA A 62 15.52 13.35 -3.41
CA ALA A 62 16.84 13.96 -3.30
C ALA A 62 17.94 12.93 -3.61
N ARG A 63 17.79 11.68 -3.12
CA ARG A 63 18.72 10.60 -3.45
C ARG A 63 18.76 10.28 -4.94
N ALA A 64 17.61 10.25 -5.61
CA ALA A 64 17.53 10.01 -7.05
C ALA A 64 18.22 11.13 -7.85
N VAL A 65 17.98 12.39 -7.49
CA VAL A 65 18.64 13.55 -8.12
C VAL A 65 20.16 13.45 -7.96
N GLN A 66 20.64 13.19 -6.74
CA GLN A 66 22.07 13.03 -6.47
C GLN A 66 22.69 11.92 -7.34
N LEU A 67 21.99 10.79 -7.52
CA LEU A 67 22.47 9.69 -8.36
C LEU A 67 22.56 10.08 -9.84
N LEU A 68 21.60 10.86 -10.34
CA LEU A 68 21.62 11.36 -11.71
C LEU A 68 22.77 12.35 -11.92
N GLU A 69 22.94 13.30 -11.01
CA GLU A 69 24.03 14.29 -11.06
C GLU A 69 25.43 13.68 -10.96
N MET A 70 25.58 12.49 -10.37
CA MET A 70 26.88 11.78 -10.34
C MET A 70 27.19 10.99 -11.62
N GLN A 71 26.19 10.76 -12.49
CA GLN A 71 26.36 10.00 -13.73
C GLN A 71 26.50 10.89 -14.98
N PHE A 72 26.21 12.18 -14.85
CA PHE A 72 26.40 13.20 -15.89
C PHE A 72 27.44 14.23 -15.44
#